data_AF-Q8LS70-F1
#
_entry.id   AF-Q8LS70-F1
#
_cell.length_a   1.000
_cell.length_b   1.000
_cell.length_c   1.000
_cell.angle_alpha   90.00
_cell.angle_beta   90.00
_cell.angle_gamma   90.00
#
_symmetry.space_group_name_H-M   'P 1'
#
loop_
_entity.id
_entity.type
_entity.pdbx_description
1 polymer ?
#
loop_
_entity_poly.entity_id
_entity_poly.type
_entity_poly.pdbx_seq_one_letter_code
_entity_poly.pdbx_strand_id
1 'polypeptide(L)'
;GGLGDVLGGLPPAMAANGHRVMTVSPRYDQYKDAWDTSVLVELEVGGKIETVRFFHCYKRGVDRVFVDHPLFLERVWGKTASKIYGPRAGVDYKDNQLRFSLLCQAALEAPRVLNLDSNKYFSGPYGEDVVFIANDWHTALLPCYLKTIYKPKGIYKNAKVAFCIHNMAYQGRFSFSDFSLLDLPDQLRGSFDFIDGYNKPVKGRKINWMKAGILESDRVVTVSPYYAQELVSGEDKGVELDNIIRKTGITGIVNGMDVQEWNPATDKYLDVKYDNTTVLDAKPLLKEALQAEVGLPVDRDIPLIGFIGRLEE
;
A
#
# COMPACT_ATOMS: atom_id res chain seq x y z
N GLY A 1 5.75 -5.32 -6.60
CA GLY A 1 4.78 -4.70 -7.52
C GLY A 1 4.64 -3.24 -7.16
N GLY A 2 4.01 -2.44 -8.03
CA GLY A 2 4.08 -0.96 -7.97
C GLY A 2 3.72 -0.29 -6.64
N LEU A 3 2.85 -0.89 -5.82
CA LEU A 3 2.54 -0.37 -4.49
C LEU A 3 3.79 -0.20 -3.61
N GLY A 4 4.68 -1.20 -3.63
CA GLY A 4 5.93 -1.16 -2.87
C GLY A 4 6.89 -0.09 -3.39
N ASP A 5 6.94 0.12 -4.70
CA ASP A 5 7.80 1.10 -5.34
C ASP A 5 7.37 2.54 -4.99
N VAL A 6 6.05 2.80 -4.97
CA VAL A 6 5.51 4.09 -4.53
C VAL A 6 5.84 4.36 -3.06
N LEU A 7 5.62 3.38 -2.17
CA LEU A 7 5.97 3.50 -0.74
C LEU A 7 7.49 3.47 -0.47
N GLY A 8 8.27 3.03 -1.46
CA GLY A 8 9.71 3.13 -1.49
C GLY A 8 10.19 4.54 -1.80
N GLY A 9 9.61 5.18 -2.82
CA GLY A 9 10.11 6.44 -3.41
C GLY A 9 9.40 7.73 -2.98
N LEU A 10 8.07 7.73 -2.82
CA LEU A 10 7.31 8.94 -2.45
C LEU A 10 7.63 9.44 -1.04
N PRO A 11 7.69 8.58 0.01
CA PRO A 11 7.99 9.05 1.36
C PRO A 11 9.36 9.74 1.49
N PRO A 12 10.46 9.20 0.91
CA PRO A 12 11.74 9.93 0.89
C PRO A 12 11.69 11.26 0.16
N ALA A 13 10.94 11.37 -0.95
CA ALA A 13 10.78 12.63 -1.66
C ALA A 13 10.05 13.68 -0.81
N MET A 14 9.03 13.29 -0.05
CA MET A 14 8.37 14.18 0.91
C MET A 14 9.29 14.58 2.07
N ALA A 15 10.08 13.64 2.60
CA ALA A 15 11.06 13.94 3.64
C ALA A 15 12.14 14.92 3.15
N ALA A 16 12.58 14.80 1.90
CA ALA A 16 13.51 15.74 1.27
C ALA A 16 12.93 17.16 1.15
N ASN A 17 11.60 17.30 1.04
CA ASN A 17 10.90 18.58 1.08
C ASN A 17 10.67 19.13 2.50
N GLY A 18 11.26 18.51 3.53
CA GLY A 18 11.23 19.01 4.91
C GLY A 18 10.06 18.53 5.76
N HIS A 19 9.26 17.59 5.29
CA HIS A 19 8.19 16.99 6.09
C HIS A 19 8.73 15.87 7.01
N ARG A 20 8.11 15.68 8.18
CA ARG A 20 8.32 14.49 9.01
C ARG A 20 7.46 13.35 8.46
N VAL A 21 8.09 12.26 8.01
CA VAL A 21 7.39 11.21 7.24
C VAL A 21 7.62 9.85 7.87
N MET A 22 6.52 9.11 8.08
CA MET A 22 6.54 7.74 8.58
C MET A 22 5.81 6.80 7.61
N THR A 23 6.34 5.60 7.42
CA THR A 23 5.61 4.50 6.77
C THR A 23 5.34 3.41 7.78
N VAL A 24 4.09 2.92 7.86
CA VAL A 24 3.72 1.78 8.69
C VAL A 24 3.30 0.62 7.80
N SER A 25 3.94 -0.54 7.96
CA SER A 25 3.57 -1.77 7.25
C SER A 25 3.69 -2.99 8.16
N PRO A 26 3.13 -4.16 7.81
CA PRO A 26 3.37 -5.37 8.58
C PRO A 26 4.84 -5.82 8.51
N ARG A 27 5.29 -6.50 9.56
CA ARG A 27 6.58 -7.19 9.59
C ARG A 27 6.39 -8.62 9.11
N TYR A 28 6.68 -8.86 7.83
CA TYR A 28 6.56 -10.19 7.23
C TYR A 28 7.79 -11.06 7.39
N ASP A 29 8.96 -10.46 7.68
CA ASP A 29 10.22 -11.18 7.84
C ASP A 29 11.10 -10.43 8.86
N GLN A 30 12.19 -11.07 9.30
CA GLN A 30 13.15 -10.51 10.23
C GLN A 30 14.13 -9.60 9.50
N TYR A 31 13.68 -8.39 9.16
CA TYR A 31 14.48 -7.39 8.44
C TYR A 31 15.76 -7.03 9.22
N LYS A 32 16.92 -7.18 8.57
CA LYS A 32 18.25 -6.99 9.19
C LYS A 32 18.47 -5.58 9.74
N ASP A 33 17.90 -4.58 9.09
CA ASP A 33 18.08 -3.16 9.39
C ASP A 33 16.97 -2.59 10.29
N ALA A 34 16.03 -3.42 10.76
CA ALA A 34 14.98 -3.01 11.68
C ALA A 34 15.27 -3.50 13.11
N TRP A 35 15.20 -2.60 14.09
CA TRP A 35 15.36 -2.92 15.51
C TRP A 35 14.02 -2.88 16.25
N ASP A 36 13.91 -3.65 17.33
CA ASP A 36 12.73 -3.64 18.21
C ASP A 36 12.69 -2.33 19.02
N THR A 37 11.57 -1.60 18.97
CA THR A 37 11.38 -0.37 19.75
C THR A 37 11.07 -0.65 21.22
N SER A 38 10.85 -1.93 21.59
CA SER A 38 10.35 -2.37 22.90
C SER A 38 8.96 -1.83 23.26
N VAL A 39 8.27 -1.19 22.32
CA VAL A 39 6.90 -0.70 22.52
C VAL A 39 5.92 -1.81 22.18
N LEU A 40 5.07 -2.11 23.15
CA LEU A 40 3.96 -3.07 23.06
C LEU A 40 2.65 -2.30 23.13
N VAL A 41 1.68 -2.68 22.29
CA VAL A 41 0.33 -2.13 22.32
C VAL A 41 -0.68 -3.27 22.24
N GLU A 42 -1.69 -3.19 23.10
CA GLU A 42 -2.85 -4.08 23.09
C GLU A 42 -3.97 -3.48 22.22
N LEU A 43 -4.48 -4.27 21.29
CA LEU A 43 -5.53 -3.88 20.34
C LEU A 43 -6.68 -4.87 20.42
N GLU A 44 -7.92 -4.37 20.38
CA GLU A 44 -9.10 -5.23 20.28
C GLU A 44 -9.40 -5.48 18.80
N VAL A 45 -9.26 -6.73 18.36
CA VAL A 45 -9.48 -7.14 16.98
C VAL A 45 -10.22 -8.47 16.93
N GLY A 46 -11.39 -8.48 16.28
CA GLY A 46 -12.24 -9.66 16.17
C GLY A 46 -12.72 -10.18 17.52
N GLY A 47 -13.01 -9.27 18.46
CA GLY A 47 -13.42 -9.61 19.84
C GLY A 47 -12.33 -10.25 20.71
N LYS A 48 -11.06 -10.11 20.34
CA LYS A 48 -9.90 -10.56 21.13
C LYS A 48 -8.90 -9.43 21.32
N ILE A 49 -8.20 -9.47 22.44
CA ILE A 49 -7.05 -8.58 22.67
C ILE A 49 -5.82 -9.23 22.03
N GLU A 50 -5.25 -8.55 21.05
CA GLU A 50 -4.02 -8.93 20.36
C GLU A 50 -2.91 -7.94 20.74
N THR A 51 -1.70 -8.44 21.03
CA THR A 51 -0.55 -7.60 21.38
C THR A 51 0.37 -7.44 20.19
N VAL A 52 0.58 -6.20 19.74
CA VAL A 52 1.52 -5.88 18.66
C VAL A 52 2.81 -5.27 19.20
N ARG A 53 3.91 -5.56 18.51
CA ARG A 53 5.19 -4.86 18.69
C ARG A 53 5.49 -3.98 17.50
N PHE A 54 6.29 -2.95 17.71
CA PHE A 54 6.79 -2.10 16.64
C PHE A 54 8.29 -2.28 16.46
N PHE A 55 8.69 -2.58 15.24
CA PHE A 55 10.08 -2.51 14.80
C PHE A 55 10.29 -1.23 14.01
N HIS A 56 11.48 -0.67 14.07
CA HIS A 56 11.79 0.61 13.44
C HIS A 56 13.10 0.53 12.65
N CYS A 57 13.12 1.24 11.53
CA CYS A 57 14.29 1.50 10.70
C CYS A 57 14.23 2.95 10.20
N TYR A 58 15.33 3.69 10.30
CA TYR A 58 15.42 5.05 9.76
C TYR A 58 16.28 5.06 8.49
N LYS A 59 15.68 5.45 7.35
CA LYS A 59 16.37 5.42 6.05
C LYS A 59 15.86 6.51 5.11
N ARG A 60 16.78 7.22 4.45
CA ARG A 60 16.51 8.31 3.49
C ARG A 60 15.54 9.37 4.05
N GLY A 61 15.70 9.73 5.33
CA GLY A 61 14.87 10.74 5.99
C GLY A 61 13.50 10.26 6.47
N VAL A 62 13.19 8.97 6.31
CA VAL A 62 11.88 8.38 6.61
C VAL A 62 11.98 7.40 7.78
N ASP A 63 11.05 7.53 8.72
CA ASP A 63 10.83 6.55 9.78
C ASP A 63 9.99 5.38 9.24
N ARG A 64 10.60 4.20 9.11
CA ARG A 64 9.93 2.99 8.64
C ARG A 64 9.60 2.10 9.82
N VAL A 65 8.30 1.97 10.10
CA VAL A 65 7.77 1.23 11.21
C VAL A 65 7.12 -0.05 10.71
N PHE A 66 7.46 -1.17 11.34
CA PHE A 66 6.93 -2.49 11.02
C PHE A 66 6.12 -3.04 12.19
N VAL A 67 4.86 -3.38 11.94
CA VAL A 67 3.96 -4.00 12.92
C VAL A 67 4.27 -5.49 13.00
N ASP A 68 4.84 -5.91 14.13
CA ASP A 68 5.22 -7.28 14.41
C ASP A 68 4.08 -8.01 15.15
N HIS A 69 3.66 -9.13 14.57
CA HIS A 69 2.63 -10.01 15.09
C HIS A 69 2.75 -11.39 14.44
N PRO A 70 2.42 -12.51 15.12
CA PRO A 70 2.42 -13.86 14.54
C PRO A 70 1.63 -13.98 13.23
N LEU A 71 0.49 -13.28 13.13
CA LEU A 71 -0.34 -13.26 11.92
C LEU A 71 0.37 -12.72 10.66
N PHE A 72 1.51 -12.04 10.81
CA PHE A 72 2.33 -11.56 9.70
C PHE A 72 3.60 -12.40 9.55
N LEU A 73 4.38 -12.53 10.61
CA LEU A 73 5.72 -13.13 10.57
C LEU A 73 5.68 -14.64 10.28
N GLU A 74 4.70 -15.37 10.84
CA GLU A 74 4.62 -16.83 10.66
C GLU A 74 4.10 -17.23 9.27
N ARG A 75 3.56 -16.28 8.50
CA ARG A 75 2.97 -16.55 7.18
C ARG A 75 4.02 -16.62 6.08
N VAL A 76 5.15 -15.94 6.26
CA VAL A 76 6.21 -15.85 5.27
C VAL A 76 7.50 -16.37 5.90
N TRP A 77 8.00 -17.50 5.40
CA TRP A 77 9.28 -18.05 5.86
C TRP A 77 10.38 -17.83 4.82
N GLY A 78 11.49 -17.22 5.24
CA GLY A 78 12.64 -16.88 4.39
C GLY A 78 12.37 -15.66 3.48
N LYS A 79 13.41 -15.20 2.75
CA LYS A 79 13.40 -14.01 1.87
C LYS A 79 12.17 -13.97 0.96
N THR A 80 11.08 -13.45 1.51
CA THR A 80 9.74 -13.20 0.97
C THR A 80 9.41 -13.94 -0.34
N ALA A 81 9.02 -15.21 -0.23
CA ALA A 81 8.56 -16.06 -1.34
C ALA A 81 7.17 -15.67 -1.91
N SER A 82 6.87 -14.38 -2.05
CA SER A 82 5.68 -13.82 -2.70
C SER A 82 4.32 -14.07 -2.02
N LYS A 83 4.28 -14.68 -0.83
CA LYS A 83 3.04 -15.10 -0.14
C LYS A 83 2.50 -14.09 0.86
N ILE A 84 2.49 -12.80 0.50
CA ILE A 84 2.03 -11.74 1.41
C ILE A 84 0.52 -11.86 1.67
N TYR A 85 -0.27 -11.99 0.61
CA TYR A 85 -1.74 -11.95 0.67
C TYR A 85 -2.38 -13.34 0.72
N GLY A 86 -1.63 -14.37 0.36
CA GLY A 86 -2.14 -15.73 0.20
C GLY A 86 -1.05 -16.78 0.02
N PRO A 87 -1.33 -18.07 0.28
CA PRO A 87 -0.36 -19.14 0.11
C PRO A 87 0.00 -19.40 -1.37
N ARG A 88 -0.85 -19.00 -2.31
CA ARG A 88 -0.69 -19.11 -3.77
C ARG A 88 -1.39 -17.94 -4.46
N ALA A 89 -0.99 -17.60 -5.69
CA ALA A 89 -1.67 -16.60 -6.49
C ALA A 89 -3.17 -16.96 -6.67
N GLY A 90 -4.05 -15.97 -6.54
CA GLY A 90 -5.50 -16.15 -6.63
C GLY A 90 -6.19 -16.77 -5.41
N VAL A 91 -5.43 -17.16 -4.37
CA VAL A 91 -5.99 -17.73 -3.13
C VAL A 91 -5.54 -16.92 -1.94
N ASP A 92 -6.45 -16.16 -1.33
CA ASP A 92 -6.17 -15.35 -0.15
C ASP A 92 -6.12 -16.17 1.14
N TYR A 93 -5.41 -15.66 2.16
CA TYR A 93 -5.53 -16.22 3.50
C TYR A 93 -6.89 -15.87 4.12
N LYS A 94 -7.49 -16.82 4.84
CA LYS A 94 -8.80 -16.66 5.49
C LYS A 94 -8.80 -15.57 6.57
N ASP A 95 -7.65 -15.32 7.20
CA ASP A 95 -7.45 -14.34 8.26
C ASP A 95 -7.02 -12.95 7.75
N ASN A 96 -7.08 -12.69 6.43
CA ASN A 96 -6.73 -11.39 5.87
C ASN A 96 -7.55 -10.24 6.49
N GLN A 97 -8.83 -10.46 6.79
CA GLN A 97 -9.67 -9.46 7.47
C GLN A 97 -9.09 -9.09 8.85
N LEU A 98 -8.74 -10.09 9.66
CA LEU A 98 -8.15 -9.86 10.98
C LEU A 98 -6.79 -9.15 10.86
N ARG A 99 -5.94 -9.64 9.96
CA ARG A 99 -4.60 -9.11 9.70
C ARG A 99 -4.61 -7.63 9.32
N PHE A 100 -5.45 -7.25 8.37
CA PHE A 100 -5.46 -5.89 7.86
C PHE A 100 -6.27 -4.94 8.76
N SER A 101 -7.23 -5.45 9.53
CA SER A 101 -7.82 -4.71 10.66
C SER A 101 -6.75 -4.38 11.71
N LEU A 102 -5.97 -5.38 12.16
CA LEU A 102 -4.87 -5.21 13.10
C LEU A 102 -3.85 -4.18 12.61
N LEU A 103 -3.47 -4.24 11.32
CA LEU A 103 -2.58 -3.24 10.71
C LEU A 103 -3.15 -1.82 10.80
N CYS A 104 -4.43 -1.63 10.46
CA CYS A 104 -5.06 -0.31 10.51
C CYS A 104 -5.08 0.27 11.92
N GLN A 105 -5.43 -0.55 12.92
CA GLN A 105 -5.45 -0.11 14.32
C GLN A 105 -4.03 0.18 14.84
N ALA A 106 -3.06 -0.70 14.59
CA ALA A 106 -1.66 -0.49 14.98
C ALA A 106 -1.06 0.77 14.33
N ALA A 107 -1.41 1.06 13.08
CA ALA A 107 -0.96 2.26 12.38
C ALA A 107 -1.51 3.56 12.97
N LEU A 108 -2.67 3.52 13.64
CA LEU A 108 -3.23 4.65 14.38
C LEU A 108 -2.56 4.83 15.75
N GLU A 109 -1.92 3.81 16.31
CA GLU A 109 -1.18 3.94 17.57
C GLU A 109 0.25 4.45 17.36
N ALA A 110 0.92 4.01 16.29
CA ALA A 110 2.31 4.33 16.01
C ALA A 110 2.68 5.83 16.15
N PRO A 111 1.90 6.81 15.62
CA PRO A 111 2.25 8.22 15.76
C PRO A 111 2.25 8.75 17.20
N ARG A 112 1.47 8.12 18.09
CA ARG A 112 1.31 8.53 19.50
C ARG A 112 2.33 7.86 20.41
N VAL A 113 2.56 6.56 20.22
CA VAL A 113 3.30 5.73 21.18
C VAL A 113 4.80 5.65 20.90
N LEU A 114 5.22 5.86 19.65
CA LEU A 114 6.63 5.73 19.27
C LEU A 114 7.38 7.04 19.49
N ASN A 115 8.34 7.02 20.41
CA ASN A 115 9.27 8.12 20.61
C ASN A 115 10.46 7.98 19.64
N LEU A 116 10.53 8.82 18.59
CA LEU A 116 11.48 8.66 17.49
C LEU A 116 12.37 9.89 17.33
N ASP A 117 13.66 9.72 17.66
CA ASP A 117 14.67 10.79 17.67
C ASP A 117 15.73 10.63 16.56
N SER A 118 15.46 9.80 15.56
CA SER A 118 16.40 9.57 14.45
C SER A 118 16.53 10.76 13.49
N ASN A 119 15.60 11.72 13.54
CA ASN A 119 15.60 12.88 12.67
C ASN A 119 16.25 14.10 13.34
N LYS A 120 17.09 14.83 12.61
CA LYS A 120 17.77 16.04 13.12
C LYS A 120 16.85 17.24 13.43
N TYR A 121 15.66 17.29 12.82
CA TYR A 121 14.73 18.42 12.94
C TYR A 121 13.51 18.10 13.80
N PHE A 122 13.23 16.82 14.03
CA PHE A 122 12.05 16.35 14.74
C PHE A 122 12.45 15.26 15.73
N SER A 123 11.95 15.37 16.95
CA SER A 123 12.16 14.43 18.04
C SER A 123 10.81 14.12 18.70
N GLY A 124 10.76 13.12 19.58
CA GLY A 124 9.51 12.80 20.26
C GLY A 124 8.55 11.93 19.44
N PRO A 125 7.32 11.73 19.91
CA PRO A 125 6.23 11.17 19.11
C PRO A 125 5.86 12.06 17.92
N TYR A 126 5.22 11.48 16.91
CA TYR A 126 4.65 12.23 15.78
C TYR A 126 3.47 13.10 16.22
N GLY A 127 2.76 12.67 17.25
CA GLY A 127 1.62 13.39 17.81
C GLY A 127 0.34 13.18 17.02
N GLU A 128 -0.59 14.13 17.15
CA GLU A 128 -1.97 13.99 16.68
C GLU A 128 -2.33 14.86 15.47
N ASP A 129 -1.49 15.85 15.15
CA ASP A 129 -1.65 16.72 13.98
C ASP A 129 -1.00 16.08 12.75
N VAL A 130 -1.60 14.98 12.29
CA VAL A 130 -1.04 14.12 11.24
C VAL A 130 -1.97 13.99 10.02
N VAL A 131 -1.37 13.81 8.86
CA VAL A 131 -2.07 13.39 7.64
C VAL A 131 -1.73 11.94 7.37
N PHE A 132 -2.72 11.06 7.49
CA PHE A 132 -2.60 9.66 7.12
C PHE A 132 -2.80 9.51 5.62
N ILE A 133 -1.95 8.69 4.99
CA ILE A 133 -2.13 8.25 3.61
C ILE A 133 -2.39 6.74 3.65
N ALA A 134 -3.66 6.35 3.52
CA ALA A 134 -4.08 4.96 3.46
C ALA A 134 -3.96 4.48 2.00
N ASN A 135 -3.20 3.41 1.76
CA ASN A 135 -2.94 2.85 0.44
C ASN A 135 -3.68 1.53 0.23
N ASP A 136 -4.52 1.47 -0.80
CA ASP A 136 -5.34 0.33 -1.19
C ASP A 136 -6.28 -0.22 -0.10
N TRP A 137 -7.10 -1.21 -0.49
CA TRP A 137 -8.13 -1.82 0.35
C TRP A 137 -7.61 -2.32 1.71
N HIS A 138 -6.35 -2.77 1.78
CA HIS A 138 -5.73 -3.26 3.01
C HIS A 138 -5.74 -2.23 4.15
N THR A 139 -5.75 -0.94 3.82
CA THR A 139 -5.73 0.16 4.81
C THR A 139 -7.02 0.97 4.81
N ALA A 140 -8.04 0.51 4.10
CA ALA A 140 -9.30 1.24 3.94
C ALA A 140 -10.14 1.34 5.24
N LEU A 141 -9.82 0.54 6.27
CA LEU A 141 -10.44 0.65 7.59
C LEU A 141 -9.85 1.77 8.45
N LEU A 142 -8.64 2.27 8.14
CA LEU A 142 -8.00 3.33 8.91
C LEU A 142 -8.89 4.57 9.10
N PRO A 143 -9.50 5.17 8.05
CA PRO A 143 -10.39 6.31 8.24
C PRO A 143 -11.63 5.97 9.09
N CYS A 144 -12.14 4.74 9.00
CA CYS A 144 -13.27 4.28 9.81
C CYS A 144 -12.90 4.27 11.30
N TYR A 145 -11.81 3.59 11.66
CA TYR A 145 -11.33 3.51 13.04
C TYR A 145 -10.97 4.88 13.61
N LEU A 146 -10.29 5.72 12.82
CA LEU A 146 -9.95 7.08 13.22
C LEU A 146 -11.19 7.87 13.63
N LYS A 147 -12.25 7.82 12.81
CA LYS A 147 -13.50 8.55 13.05
C LYS A 147 -14.31 8.00 14.21
N THR A 148 -14.34 6.68 14.42
CA THR A 148 -15.26 6.06 15.39
C THR A 148 -14.64 5.76 16.74
N ILE A 149 -13.33 5.50 16.80
CA ILE A 149 -12.65 5.12 18.03
C ILE A 149 -11.90 6.31 18.63
N TYR A 150 -11.17 7.06 17.81
CA TYR A 150 -10.22 8.07 18.29
C TYR A 150 -10.84 9.46 18.41
N LYS A 151 -11.46 9.97 17.32
CA LYS A 151 -12.04 11.32 17.31
C LYS A 151 -13.07 11.58 18.41
N PRO A 152 -13.98 10.64 18.77
CA PRO A 152 -14.94 10.84 19.85
C PRO A 152 -14.29 10.94 21.24
N LYS A 153 -13.11 10.34 21.42
CA LYS A 153 -12.30 10.44 22.65
C LYS A 153 -11.46 11.72 22.70
N GLY A 154 -11.61 12.59 21.70
CA GLY A 154 -10.84 13.82 21.57
C GLY A 154 -9.41 13.64 21.10
N ILE A 155 -9.07 12.47 20.56
CA ILE A 155 -7.78 12.13 19.98
C ILE A 155 -7.82 12.35 18.47
N TYR A 156 -6.72 12.82 17.87
CA TYR A 156 -6.60 13.03 16.42
C TYR A 156 -7.66 13.99 15.84
N LYS A 157 -8.08 15.00 16.63
CA LYS A 157 -9.16 15.92 16.22
C LYS A 157 -8.88 16.59 14.87
N ASN A 158 -7.62 17.00 14.66
CA ASN A 158 -7.18 17.69 13.45
C ASN A 158 -6.66 16.74 12.36
N ALA A 159 -6.50 15.44 12.68
CA ALA A 159 -5.94 14.50 11.73
C ALA A 159 -6.85 14.30 10.52
N LYS A 160 -6.20 14.12 9.37
CA LYS A 160 -6.84 13.94 8.06
C LYS A 160 -6.41 12.64 7.41
N VAL A 161 -7.28 12.05 6.60
CA VAL A 161 -6.96 10.84 5.84
C VAL A 161 -7.12 11.08 4.35
N ALA A 162 -6.03 10.88 3.61
CA ALA A 162 -6.06 10.70 2.17
C ALA A 162 -6.07 9.19 1.86
N PHE A 163 -7.05 8.73 1.09
CA PHE A 163 -7.12 7.35 0.61
C PHE A 163 -6.60 7.26 -0.83
N CYS A 164 -5.52 6.52 -1.03
CA CYS A 164 -4.84 6.33 -2.29
C CYS A 164 -5.19 4.97 -2.90
N ILE A 165 -5.84 4.99 -4.06
CA ILE A 165 -6.20 3.81 -4.84
C ILE A 165 -5.07 3.56 -5.84
N HIS A 166 -4.35 2.45 -5.69
CA HIS A 166 -3.34 1.99 -6.65
C HIS A 166 -3.95 1.01 -7.65
N ASN A 167 -4.93 0.20 -7.22
CA ASN A 167 -5.63 -0.71 -8.12
C ASN A 167 -7.08 -0.96 -7.67
N MET A 168 -8.04 -0.53 -8.50
CA MET A 168 -9.47 -0.70 -8.27
C MET A 168 -9.97 -2.15 -8.34
N ALA A 169 -9.21 -3.07 -8.94
CA ALA A 169 -9.62 -4.47 -9.06
C ALA A 169 -9.69 -5.17 -7.69
N TYR A 170 -8.87 -4.76 -6.72
CA TYR A 170 -8.84 -5.36 -5.38
C TYR A 170 -9.47 -4.42 -4.36
N GLN A 171 -10.66 -4.79 -3.87
CA GLN A 171 -11.50 -3.88 -3.07
C GLN A 171 -11.74 -4.34 -1.62
N GLY A 172 -11.26 -5.53 -1.23
CA GLY A 172 -11.60 -6.12 0.05
C GLY A 172 -13.10 -6.43 0.16
N ARG A 173 -13.59 -7.28 -0.75
CA ARG A 173 -15.00 -7.72 -0.78
C ARG A 173 -15.16 -8.99 0.05
N PHE A 174 -15.81 -8.89 1.20
CA PHE A 174 -16.00 -10.02 2.13
C PHE A 174 -17.48 -10.31 2.38
N SER A 175 -17.79 -11.40 3.10
CA SER A 175 -19.17 -11.73 3.44
C SER A 175 -19.81 -10.61 4.25
N PHE A 176 -21.09 -10.32 4.01
CA PHE A 176 -21.80 -9.29 4.77
C PHE A 176 -21.83 -9.58 6.28
N SER A 177 -21.85 -10.86 6.66
CA SER A 177 -21.79 -11.32 8.06
C SER A 177 -20.51 -10.90 8.78
N ASP A 178 -19.42 -10.70 8.04
CA ASP A 178 -18.09 -10.51 8.62
C ASP A 178 -17.88 -9.09 9.16
N PHE A 179 -18.85 -8.19 8.96
CA PHE A 179 -18.82 -6.84 9.52
C PHE A 179 -18.63 -6.86 11.05
N SER A 180 -19.19 -7.85 11.74
CA SER A 180 -19.05 -7.99 13.20
C SER A 180 -17.61 -8.28 13.65
N LEU A 181 -16.74 -8.76 12.76
CA LEU A 181 -15.33 -9.02 13.06
C LEU A 181 -14.48 -7.75 13.05
N LEU A 182 -15.04 -6.61 12.61
CA LEU A 182 -14.31 -5.36 12.46
C LEU A 182 -14.33 -4.49 13.72
N ASP A 183 -15.12 -4.83 14.73
CA ASP A 183 -15.29 -4.04 15.95
C ASP A 183 -15.66 -2.57 15.67
N LEU A 184 -16.40 -2.35 14.56
CA LEU A 184 -16.87 -1.04 14.13
C LEU A 184 -18.33 -0.81 14.54
N PRO A 185 -18.72 0.42 14.94
CA PRO A 185 -20.11 0.72 15.25
C PRO A 185 -21.04 0.55 14.05
N ASP A 186 -22.27 0.08 14.30
CA ASP A 186 -23.27 -0.23 13.27
C ASP A 186 -23.63 0.94 12.35
N GLN A 187 -23.43 2.18 12.81
CA GLN A 187 -23.63 3.38 11.98
C GLN A 187 -22.78 3.39 10.70
N LEU A 188 -21.60 2.74 10.72
CA LEU A 188 -20.74 2.64 9.54
C LEU A 188 -21.16 1.53 8.58
N ARG A 189 -22.07 0.63 8.96
CA ARG A 189 -22.45 -0.52 8.14
C ARG A 189 -22.91 -0.13 6.74
N GLY A 190 -23.59 1.02 6.59
CA GLY A 190 -24.00 1.56 5.30
C GLY A 190 -22.84 1.96 4.38
N SER A 191 -21.70 2.39 4.94
CA SER A 191 -20.47 2.68 4.19
C SER A 191 -19.86 1.42 3.59
N PHE A 192 -20.01 0.27 4.27
CA PHE A 192 -19.52 -1.04 3.80
C PHE A 192 -20.50 -1.78 2.87
N ASP A 193 -21.80 -1.55 3.02
CA ASP A 193 -22.83 -2.32 2.31
C ASP A 193 -22.69 -2.19 0.78
N PHE A 194 -22.56 -3.33 0.11
CA PHE A 194 -22.24 -3.40 -1.31
C PHE A 194 -22.92 -4.60 -1.95
N ILE A 195 -23.47 -4.40 -3.15
CA ILE A 195 -24.03 -5.49 -3.96
C ILE A 195 -22.97 -5.85 -5.00
N ASP A 196 -22.36 -7.02 -4.83
CA ASP A 196 -21.36 -7.56 -5.74
C ASP A 196 -22.04 -8.31 -6.89
N GLY A 197 -21.55 -8.16 -8.12
CA GLY A 197 -21.91 -9.00 -9.26
C GLY A 197 -22.69 -8.31 -10.37
N TYR A 198 -22.31 -7.10 -10.75
CA TYR A 198 -22.74 -6.52 -12.03
C TYR A 198 -22.23 -7.40 -13.17
N ASN A 199 -23.14 -7.88 -14.02
CA ASN A 199 -22.88 -8.81 -15.13
C ASN A 199 -22.28 -10.18 -14.76
N LYS A 200 -22.30 -10.59 -13.48
CA LYS A 200 -21.89 -11.94 -13.04
C LYS A 200 -23.12 -12.83 -12.79
N PRO A 201 -23.01 -14.16 -12.99
CA PRO A 201 -24.11 -15.09 -12.74
C PRO A 201 -24.51 -15.15 -11.26
N VAL A 202 -23.64 -14.73 -10.36
CA VAL A 202 -23.88 -14.70 -8.92
C VAL A 202 -23.82 -13.26 -8.44
N LYS A 203 -24.98 -12.72 -8.04
CA LYS A 203 -25.12 -11.46 -7.31
C LYS A 203 -25.23 -11.73 -5.83
N GLY A 204 -24.57 -10.93 -5.00
CA GLY A 204 -24.59 -11.13 -3.55
C GLY A 204 -24.29 -9.88 -2.75
N ARG A 205 -24.97 -9.73 -1.62
CA ARG A 205 -24.67 -8.67 -0.65
C ARG A 205 -23.36 -9.00 0.07
N LYS A 206 -22.45 -8.03 0.11
CA LYS A 206 -21.11 -8.12 0.69
C LYS A 206 -20.79 -6.86 1.49
N ILE A 207 -19.73 -6.94 2.29
CA ILE A 207 -19.02 -5.73 2.72
C ILE A 207 -17.91 -5.40 1.72
N ASN A 208 -17.69 -4.12 1.46
CA ASN A 208 -16.62 -3.62 0.60
C ASN A 208 -15.79 -2.58 1.35
N TRP A 209 -14.55 -2.94 1.68
CA TRP A 209 -13.66 -2.09 2.47
C TRP A 209 -13.22 -0.87 1.69
N MET A 210 -12.89 -1.00 0.40
CA MET A 210 -12.49 0.13 -0.44
C MET A 210 -13.62 1.16 -0.56
N LYS A 211 -14.88 0.72 -0.70
CA LYS A 211 -16.05 1.61 -0.66
C LYS A 211 -16.11 2.41 0.65
N ALA A 212 -15.91 1.74 1.78
CA ALA A 212 -15.87 2.42 3.08
C ALA A 212 -14.70 3.40 3.17
N GLY A 213 -13.50 3.03 2.73
CA GLY A 213 -12.34 3.93 2.71
C GLY A 213 -12.56 5.18 1.84
N ILE A 214 -13.20 5.02 0.68
CA ILE A 214 -13.58 6.14 -0.20
C ILE A 214 -14.57 7.07 0.49
N LEU A 215 -15.62 6.53 1.11
CA LEU A 215 -16.66 7.32 1.78
C LEU A 215 -16.17 7.98 3.07
N GLU A 216 -15.27 7.32 3.79
CA GLU A 216 -14.83 7.76 5.11
C GLU A 216 -13.54 8.59 5.11
N SER A 217 -12.81 8.66 4.00
CA SER A 217 -11.61 9.52 3.91
C SER A 217 -11.96 10.99 3.69
N ASP A 218 -11.04 11.90 4.06
CA ASP A 218 -11.17 13.33 3.78
C ASP A 218 -10.84 13.65 2.31
N ARG A 219 -10.00 12.81 1.68
CA ARG A 219 -9.63 12.96 0.27
C ARG A 219 -9.34 11.63 -0.40
N VAL A 220 -9.80 11.46 -1.64
CA VAL A 220 -9.48 10.29 -2.47
C VAL A 220 -8.51 10.68 -3.57
N VAL A 221 -7.44 9.90 -3.72
CA VAL A 221 -6.42 10.09 -4.76
C VAL A 221 -6.12 8.77 -5.47
N THR A 222 -5.54 8.84 -6.66
CA THR A 222 -5.04 7.68 -7.40
C THR A 222 -3.79 8.04 -8.20
N VAL A 223 -3.20 7.06 -8.87
CA VAL A 223 -1.84 7.07 -9.41
C VAL A 223 -1.71 7.64 -10.83
N SER A 224 -2.78 8.17 -11.42
CA SER A 224 -2.76 8.83 -12.73
C SER A 224 -4.02 9.67 -12.96
N PRO A 225 -3.92 10.89 -13.54
CA PRO A 225 -5.07 11.70 -13.94
C PRO A 225 -6.02 10.97 -14.91
N TYR A 226 -5.47 10.22 -15.87
CA TYR A 226 -6.28 9.47 -16.82
C TYR A 226 -6.97 8.28 -16.16
N TYR A 227 -6.25 7.57 -15.27
CA TYR A 227 -6.86 6.48 -14.50
C TYR A 227 -8.01 7.01 -13.61
N ALA A 228 -7.86 8.18 -13.01
CA ALA A 228 -8.94 8.84 -12.27
C ALA A 228 -10.19 9.07 -13.13
N GLN A 229 -10.02 9.43 -14.41
CA GLN A 229 -11.12 9.57 -15.38
C GLN A 229 -11.75 8.22 -15.74
N GLU A 230 -10.94 7.17 -15.95
CA GLU A 230 -11.44 5.81 -16.19
C GLU A 230 -12.26 5.30 -15.00
N LEU A 231 -11.81 5.52 -13.77
CA LEU A 231 -12.52 5.06 -12.58
C LEU A 231 -13.91 5.69 -12.42
N VAL A 232 -14.12 6.90 -12.95
CA VAL A 232 -15.42 7.58 -12.92
C VAL A 232 -16.22 7.43 -14.21
N SER A 233 -15.66 6.80 -15.26
CA SER A 233 -16.31 6.74 -16.58
C SER A 233 -17.44 5.71 -16.64
N GLY A 234 -17.40 4.68 -15.81
CA GLY A 234 -18.46 3.67 -15.77
C GLY A 234 -18.13 2.46 -14.92
N GLU A 235 -19.13 1.60 -14.76
CA GLU A 235 -19.14 0.47 -13.84
C GLU A 235 -18.05 -0.58 -14.12
N ASP A 236 -17.70 -0.82 -15.39
CA ASP A 236 -16.65 -1.76 -15.77
C ASP A 236 -15.25 -1.30 -15.32
N LYS A 237 -14.95 -0.01 -15.51
CA LYS A 237 -13.63 0.59 -15.21
C LYS A 237 -13.50 0.96 -13.74
N GLY A 238 -14.56 1.47 -13.13
CA GLY A 238 -14.65 1.73 -11.70
C GLY A 238 -14.96 0.48 -10.87
N VAL A 239 -15.14 -0.67 -11.53
CA VAL A 239 -15.42 -1.98 -10.93
C VAL A 239 -16.51 -1.86 -9.85
N GLU A 240 -17.68 -1.35 -10.24
CA GLU A 240 -18.88 -1.14 -9.39
C GLU A 240 -18.76 -0.05 -8.31
N LEU A 241 -17.66 0.71 -8.27
CA LEU A 241 -17.47 1.84 -7.37
C LEU A 241 -17.48 3.21 -8.07
N ASP A 242 -17.68 3.25 -9.39
CA ASP A 242 -17.67 4.48 -10.20
C ASP A 242 -18.63 5.56 -9.67
N ASN A 243 -19.85 5.17 -9.28
CA ASN A 243 -20.84 6.08 -8.67
C ASN A 243 -20.35 6.70 -7.35
N ILE A 244 -19.70 5.89 -6.51
CA ILE A 244 -19.19 6.33 -5.20
C ILE A 244 -18.01 7.29 -5.39
N ILE A 245 -17.15 7.02 -6.37
CA ILE A 245 -16.00 7.86 -6.70
C ILE A 245 -16.47 9.19 -7.32
N ARG A 246 -17.47 9.18 -8.21
CA ARG A 246 -18.08 10.42 -8.74
C ARG A 246 -18.63 11.31 -7.63
N LYS A 247 -19.28 10.71 -6.63
CA LYS A 247 -19.86 11.46 -5.50
C LYS A 247 -18.80 12.10 -4.60
N THR A 248 -17.71 11.39 -4.35
CA THR A 248 -16.65 11.84 -3.42
C THR A 248 -15.58 12.71 -4.10
N GLY A 249 -15.42 12.55 -5.41
CA GLY A 249 -14.36 13.17 -6.19
C GLY A 249 -13.02 12.44 -6.02
N ILE A 250 -12.24 12.35 -7.09
CA ILE A 250 -10.95 11.68 -7.11
C ILE A 250 -9.93 12.54 -7.85
N THR A 251 -8.67 12.52 -7.39
CA THR A 251 -7.57 13.18 -8.09
C THR A 251 -6.47 12.21 -8.41
N GLY A 252 -6.11 12.17 -9.69
CA GLY A 252 -4.98 11.39 -10.15
C GLY A 252 -3.69 12.19 -10.11
N ILE A 253 -2.63 11.57 -9.58
CA ILE A 253 -1.26 12.11 -9.54
C ILE A 253 -0.35 11.03 -10.11
N VAL A 254 0.37 11.34 -11.19
CA VAL A 254 1.24 10.37 -11.86
C VAL A 254 2.38 9.94 -10.92
N ASN A 255 2.58 8.63 -10.80
CA ASN A 255 3.71 8.09 -10.04
C ASN A 255 5.06 8.51 -10.65
N GLY A 256 6.01 8.82 -9.78
CA GLY A 256 7.42 8.92 -10.15
C GLY A 256 8.11 7.56 -10.20
N MET A 257 9.44 7.58 -10.36
CA MET A 257 10.30 6.41 -10.32
C MET A 257 11.56 6.73 -9.50
N ASP A 258 12.13 5.74 -8.81
CA ASP A 258 13.40 5.93 -8.11
C ASP A 258 14.57 5.97 -9.10
N VAL A 259 15.03 7.19 -9.40
CA VAL A 259 16.16 7.45 -10.30
C VAL A 259 17.53 7.10 -9.70
N GLN A 260 17.60 6.64 -8.45
CA GLN A 260 18.83 6.07 -7.89
C GLN A 260 18.93 4.57 -8.18
N GLU A 261 17.80 3.86 -8.16
CA GLU A 261 17.75 2.44 -8.47
C GLU A 261 17.70 2.20 -9.98
N TRP A 262 16.87 2.95 -10.70
CA TRP A 262 16.66 2.81 -12.13
C TRP A 262 17.37 3.93 -12.90
N ASN A 263 18.68 3.77 -13.10
CA ASN A 263 19.49 4.74 -13.81
C ASN A 263 20.57 4.06 -14.69
N PRO A 264 20.46 4.14 -16.03
CA PRO A 264 21.39 3.45 -16.93
C PRO A 264 22.84 3.93 -16.81
N ALA A 265 23.09 5.12 -16.25
CA ALA A 265 24.43 5.65 -16.06
C ALA A 265 25.13 5.06 -14.82
N THR A 266 24.37 4.53 -13.87
CA THR A 266 24.91 3.98 -12.61
C THR A 266 24.44 2.55 -12.32
N ASP A 267 23.69 1.95 -13.24
CA ASP A 267 23.15 0.60 -13.09
C ASP A 267 24.27 -0.41 -12.84
N LYS A 268 24.08 -1.26 -11.83
CA LYS A 268 25.04 -2.29 -11.42
C LYS A 268 24.85 -3.61 -12.17
N TYR A 269 23.75 -3.76 -12.91
CA TYR A 269 23.41 -4.94 -13.69
C TYR A 269 23.72 -4.77 -15.18
N LEU A 270 24.03 -3.56 -15.63
CA LEU A 270 24.45 -3.29 -17.01
C LEU A 270 25.97 -3.39 -17.13
N ASP A 271 26.43 -4.20 -18.10
CA ASP A 271 27.85 -4.28 -18.44
C ASP A 271 28.36 -2.97 -19.05
N VAL A 272 27.50 -2.32 -19.86
CA VAL A 272 27.78 -1.03 -20.50
C VAL A 272 26.77 -0.01 -19.98
N LYS A 273 27.26 0.90 -19.13
CA LYS A 273 26.49 2.05 -18.64
C LYS A 273 26.37 3.10 -19.72
N TYR A 274 25.26 3.84 -19.71
CA TYR A 274 24.99 4.85 -20.73
C TYR A 274 24.12 5.98 -20.22
N ASP A 275 24.17 7.09 -20.96
CA ASP A 275 23.31 8.25 -20.80
C ASP A 275 22.67 8.63 -22.15
N ASN A 276 22.03 9.80 -22.21
CA ASN A 276 21.37 10.27 -23.43
C ASN A 276 22.35 10.54 -24.59
N THR A 277 23.64 10.77 -24.33
CA THR A 277 24.65 11.05 -25.36
C THR A 277 25.27 9.77 -25.94
N THR A 278 25.34 8.71 -25.13
CA THR A 278 25.98 7.42 -25.46
C THR A 278 24.99 6.30 -25.77
N VAL A 279 23.67 6.59 -25.69
CA VAL A 279 22.59 5.61 -25.84
C VAL A 279 22.65 4.83 -27.16
N LEU A 280 23.04 5.49 -28.26
CA LEU A 280 23.07 4.88 -29.59
C LEU A 280 24.22 3.88 -29.76
N ASP A 281 25.31 4.03 -29.00
CA ASP A 281 26.44 3.11 -29.01
C ASP A 281 26.24 1.96 -28.01
N ALA A 282 25.69 2.28 -26.83
CA ALA A 282 25.56 1.31 -25.75
C ALA A 282 24.38 0.36 -25.90
N LYS A 283 23.19 0.83 -26.32
CA LYS A 283 22.00 -0.03 -26.40
C LYS A 283 22.12 -1.19 -27.40
N PRO A 284 22.78 -1.05 -28.55
CA PRO A 284 23.07 -2.19 -29.42
C PRO A 284 23.87 -3.30 -28.72
N LEU A 285 24.91 -2.93 -27.96
CA LEU A 285 25.73 -3.89 -27.20
C LEU A 285 24.90 -4.60 -26.13
N LEU A 286 24.09 -3.84 -25.37
CA LEU A 286 23.19 -4.42 -24.36
C LEU A 286 22.10 -5.32 -24.97
N LYS A 287 21.63 -4.99 -26.18
CA LYS A 287 20.65 -5.79 -26.91
C LYS A 287 21.25 -7.11 -27.37
N GLU A 288 22.46 -7.10 -27.91
CA GLU A 288 23.19 -8.32 -28.31
C GLU A 288 23.44 -9.22 -27.09
N ALA A 289 23.83 -8.64 -25.95
CA ALA A 289 23.99 -9.35 -24.69
C ALA A 289 22.67 -10.00 -24.23
N LEU A 290 21.55 -9.26 -24.25
CA LEU A 290 20.23 -9.79 -23.93
C LEU A 290 19.82 -10.93 -24.88
N GLN A 291 20.00 -10.75 -26.19
CA GLN A 291 19.69 -11.77 -27.20
C GLN A 291 20.47 -13.06 -26.93
N ALA A 292 21.77 -12.94 -26.63
CA ALA A 292 22.61 -14.08 -26.27
C ALA A 292 22.12 -14.77 -24.99
N GLU A 293 21.82 -14.01 -23.94
CA GLU A 293 21.36 -14.53 -22.64
C GLU A 293 20.03 -15.30 -22.76
N VAL A 294 19.11 -14.83 -23.59
CA VAL A 294 17.79 -15.46 -23.78
C VAL A 294 17.73 -16.44 -24.96
N GLY A 295 18.86 -16.70 -25.64
CA GLY A 295 18.95 -17.67 -26.73
C GLY A 295 18.28 -17.24 -28.04
N LEU A 296 18.18 -15.94 -28.31
CA LEU A 296 17.68 -15.39 -29.57
C LEU A 296 18.83 -15.18 -30.58
N PRO A 297 18.53 -15.07 -31.89
CA PRO A 297 19.53 -14.62 -32.86
C PRO A 297 20.14 -13.27 -32.45
N VAL A 298 21.47 -13.24 -32.35
CA VAL A 298 22.22 -12.03 -31.98
C VAL A 298 22.34 -11.14 -33.21
N ASP A 299 21.48 -10.14 -33.28
CA ASP A 299 21.40 -9.18 -34.37
C ASP A 299 20.81 -7.86 -33.85
N ARG A 300 21.65 -6.82 -33.88
CA ARG A 300 21.29 -5.48 -33.42
C ARG A 300 20.23 -4.79 -34.27
N ASP A 301 19.97 -5.26 -35.49
CA ASP A 301 19.02 -4.65 -36.41
C ASP A 301 17.60 -5.23 -36.26
N ILE A 302 17.44 -6.44 -35.69
CA ILE A 302 16.13 -7.07 -35.47
C ILE A 302 15.38 -6.40 -34.30
N PRO A 303 14.22 -5.76 -34.47
CA PRO A 303 13.48 -5.15 -33.36
C PRO A 303 13.18 -6.16 -32.24
N LEU A 304 13.39 -5.76 -30.99
CA LEU A 304 13.18 -6.61 -29.81
C LEU A 304 12.09 -6.00 -28.92
N ILE A 305 11.09 -6.81 -28.59
CA ILE A 305 9.97 -6.44 -27.70
C ILE A 305 10.17 -7.18 -26.38
N GLY A 306 10.18 -6.45 -25.27
CA GLY A 306 10.26 -7.00 -23.91
C GLY A 306 8.94 -6.82 -23.18
N PHE A 307 8.48 -7.89 -22.51
CA PHE A 307 7.34 -7.84 -21.60
C PHE A 307 7.82 -8.14 -20.17
N ILE A 308 7.51 -7.24 -19.24
CA ILE A 308 7.74 -7.44 -17.81
C ILE A 308 6.43 -7.11 -17.10
N GLY A 309 5.80 -8.11 -16.51
CA GLY A 309 4.51 -7.97 -15.86
C GLY A 309 4.11 -9.21 -15.09
N ARG A 310 3.09 -9.08 -14.23
CA ARG A 310 2.45 -10.24 -13.62
C ARG A 310 1.62 -10.95 -14.68
N LEU A 311 1.67 -12.28 -14.69
CA LEU A 311 0.77 -13.11 -15.50
C LEU A 311 -0.52 -13.32 -14.71
N GLU A 312 -1.46 -12.40 -14.88
CA GLU A 312 -2.79 -12.43 -14.27
C GLU A 312 -3.85 -12.42 -15.39
N GLU A 313 -4.97 -13.12 -15.16
CA GLU A 313 -6.13 -13.19 -16.07
C GLU A 313 -7.11 -12.05 -15.81
#